data_AF-A0AAV4AWR4-F1
#
_entry.id   AF-A0AAV4AWR4-F1
#
_cell.length_a   1.000
_cell.length_b   1.000
_cell.length_c   1.000
_cell.angle_alpha   90.00
_cell.angle_beta   90.00
_cell.angle_gamma   90.00
#
_symmetry.space_group_name_H-M   'P 1'
#
loop_
_entity.id
_entity.type
_entity.pdbx_description
1 polymer ?
#
loop_
_entity_poly.entity_id
_entity_poly.type
_entity_poly.pdbx_seq_one_letter_code
_entity_poly.pdbx_strand_id
1 'polypeptide(L)'
;MITTSSNLTSPKVFLISEVDDCESDSECGNSLRQWGKRFVIKKNNEFMAVSTPFLKFLDITNFIAPGFSYAKYLAAYEVEKQKGFFPYGYITSIEKLDETSLPPRDAFYSSLRNSELPVQNYDYVCKVWKESGMTSLRDLLIWYNNKNTRPFIEALVKQCEFYKTLGLDMLKDAVSVPGLTLMYLFKTMPRAHFFSLIREKDKDLHEELRKQIVGGPSIIFHRYHEKWITKLRWESGKAVQSLVGYDANSFYLWAISQEIPTEHPVRRRKENDFQPEGIDRYGRLSRKWLEWVATRKIPPFAISSTLEKNSSVQGTLVSMDGMQTTELSISFMDVSFMDTSAIRPRVVVMLTLPTGRVSKNSARRPLK
;
A
#
# COMPACT_ATOMS: atom_id res chain seq x y z
N MET A 1 29.26 -0.63 -3.53
CA MET A 1 28.62 -1.17 -4.74
C MET A 1 27.25 -0.53 -4.85
N ILE A 2 27.09 0.39 -5.81
CA ILE A 2 25.81 1.04 -6.10
C ILE A 2 25.06 0.08 -7.02
N THR A 3 24.08 -0.65 -6.49
CA THR A 3 23.14 -1.40 -7.32
C THR A 3 22.17 -0.41 -7.94
N THR A 4 22.39 -0.11 -9.21
CA THR A 4 21.45 0.62 -10.07
C THR A 4 20.24 -0.28 -10.31
N SER A 5 19.15 -0.09 -9.56
CA SER A 5 17.84 -0.60 -9.97
C SER A 5 17.26 0.35 -11.02
N SER A 6 17.36 -0.04 -12.28
CA SER A 6 16.57 0.52 -13.37
C SER A 6 15.09 0.24 -13.11
N ASN A 7 14.45 1.13 -12.35
CA ASN A 7 13.03 1.03 -12.09
C ASN A 7 12.25 1.26 -13.39
N LEU A 8 11.59 0.19 -13.83
CA LEU A 8 10.44 0.23 -14.71
C LEU A 8 9.51 1.36 -14.26
N THR A 9 9.38 2.39 -15.07
CA THR A 9 8.32 3.38 -14.90
C THR A 9 7.00 2.73 -15.26
N SER A 10 6.34 2.18 -14.25
CA SER A 10 4.93 1.81 -14.33
C SER A 10 4.12 3.05 -14.73
N PRO A 11 3.07 2.91 -15.55
CA PRO A 11 2.15 4.02 -15.80
C PRO A 11 1.63 4.55 -14.46
N LYS A 12 1.82 5.84 -14.20
CA LYS A 12 1.22 6.50 -13.03
C LYS A 12 -0.26 6.61 -13.31
N VAL A 13 -1.05 5.87 -12.54
CA VAL A 13 -2.51 5.88 -12.62
C VAL A 13 -3.02 6.77 -11.51
N PHE A 14 -3.61 7.90 -11.90
CA PHE A 14 -4.28 8.79 -10.98
C PHE A 14 -5.74 8.43 -10.87
N LEU A 15 -6.22 8.18 -9.65
CA LEU A 15 -7.61 7.95 -9.33
C LEU A 15 -8.27 9.25 -8.90
N ILE A 16 -9.48 9.47 -9.39
CA ILE A 16 -10.33 10.58 -9.02
C ILE A 16 -11.47 10.04 -8.16
N SER A 17 -11.69 10.63 -6.97
CA SER A 17 -12.91 10.43 -6.20
C SER A 17 -13.62 11.76 -5.98
N GLU A 18 -14.93 11.79 -6.18
CA GLU A 18 -15.81 12.89 -5.73
C GLU A 18 -15.97 12.80 -4.21
N VAL A 19 -16.00 13.97 -3.56
CA VAL A 19 -16.21 14.11 -2.10
C VAL A 19 -17.69 14.45 -1.91
N ASP A 20 -18.41 13.66 -1.12
CA ASP A 20 -19.80 13.95 -0.78
C ASP A 20 -19.87 14.96 0.38
N ASP A 21 -20.69 15.99 0.23
CA ASP A 21 -20.97 16.97 1.29
C ASP A 21 -22.01 16.39 2.26
N CYS A 22 -21.61 16.15 3.51
CA CYS A 22 -22.52 15.85 4.61
C CYS A 22 -22.72 17.13 5.43
N GLU A 23 -23.86 17.80 5.29
CA GLU A 23 -24.28 18.87 6.20
C GLU A 23 -24.92 18.29 7.47
N SER A 24 -24.34 18.59 8.64
CA SER A 24 -25.03 19.06 9.88
C SER A 24 -24.11 19.03 11.11
N ASP A 25 -23.82 20.22 11.61
CA ASP A 25 -23.65 20.72 12.99
C ASP A 25 -22.92 19.90 14.08
N SER A 26 -21.83 20.48 14.59
CA SER A 26 -21.85 21.33 15.81
C SER A 26 -20.47 21.37 16.49
N GLU A 27 -20.21 22.51 17.12
CA GLU A 27 -18.94 23.03 17.63
C GLU A 27 -18.11 22.04 18.48
N CYS A 28 -16.88 21.73 18.04
CA CYS A 28 -15.67 21.85 18.85
C CYS A 28 -14.40 21.54 18.02
N GLY A 29 -13.53 22.53 17.89
CA GLY A 29 -12.08 22.37 17.70
C GLY A 29 -11.56 21.45 16.58
N ASN A 30 -11.37 21.99 15.37
CA ASN A 30 -10.30 21.53 14.47
C ASN A 30 -10.03 22.55 13.37
N SER A 31 -8.89 23.24 13.44
CA SER A 31 -8.41 24.22 12.47
C SER A 31 -7.94 23.63 11.12
N LEU A 32 -8.38 22.43 10.76
CA LEU A 32 -8.03 21.76 9.49
C LEU A 32 -9.11 21.88 8.40
N ARG A 33 -10.26 22.51 8.68
CA ARG A 33 -11.32 22.74 7.69
C ARG A 33 -11.41 24.22 7.33
N GLN A 34 -10.40 24.74 6.63
CA GLN A 34 -10.58 25.99 5.88
C GLN A 34 -11.11 25.67 4.49
N TRP A 35 -12.39 25.95 4.28
CA TRP A 35 -13.08 25.88 2.98
C TRP A 35 -12.30 26.69 1.91
N GLY A 36 -12.11 26.10 0.73
CA GLY A 36 -11.53 26.78 -0.44
C GLY A 36 -10.04 26.54 -0.73
N LYS A 37 -9.30 25.81 0.12
CA LYS A 37 -7.88 25.53 -0.14
C LYS A 37 -7.67 24.18 -0.84
N ARG A 38 -6.94 24.23 -1.97
CA ARG A 38 -6.32 23.04 -2.57
C ARG A 38 -5.45 22.37 -1.51
N PHE A 39 -5.71 21.10 -1.23
CA PHE A 39 -4.96 20.30 -0.28
C PHE A 39 -4.01 19.37 -1.02
N VAL A 40 -2.72 19.51 -0.78
CA VAL A 40 -1.69 18.75 -1.50
C VAL A 40 -0.80 18.03 -0.51
N ILE A 41 -0.71 16.71 -0.63
CA ILE A 41 0.23 15.89 0.11
C ILE A 41 1.38 15.50 -0.82
N LYS A 42 2.61 15.80 -0.39
CA LYS A 42 3.83 15.37 -1.06
C LYS A 42 4.66 14.48 -0.16
N LYS A 43 5.32 13.51 -0.78
CA LYS A 43 6.40 12.71 -0.19
C LYS A 43 7.63 12.93 -1.04
N ASN A 44 8.61 13.66 -0.50
CA ASN A 44 9.77 14.14 -1.25
C ASN A 44 9.33 14.91 -2.51
N ASN A 45 9.71 14.42 -3.69
CA ASN A 45 9.38 15.02 -4.98
C ASN A 45 8.10 14.45 -5.61
N GLU A 46 7.40 13.55 -4.94
CA GLU A 46 6.21 12.87 -5.47
C GLU A 46 4.94 13.39 -4.79
N PHE A 47 3.88 13.56 -5.59
CA PHE A 47 2.55 13.88 -5.09
C PHE A 47 1.88 12.58 -4.63
N MET A 48 1.48 12.52 -3.36
CA MET A 48 0.68 11.41 -2.85
C MET A 48 -0.81 11.66 -3.05
N ALA A 49 -1.25 12.90 -2.86
CA ALA A 49 -2.62 13.32 -3.07
C ALA A 49 -2.70 14.79 -3.48
N VAL A 50 -3.63 15.10 -4.39
CA VAL A 50 -4.02 16.47 -4.74
C VAL A 50 -5.53 16.56 -4.65
N SER A 51 -6.03 17.28 -3.66
CA SER A 51 -7.46 17.48 -3.44
C SER A 51 -7.85 18.92 -3.74
N THR A 52 -8.96 19.06 -4.47
CA THR A 52 -9.78 20.25 -4.56
C THR A 52 -11.06 20.02 -3.75
N PRO A 53 -11.96 21.02 -3.64
CA PRO A 53 -13.27 20.80 -3.03
C PRO A 53 -14.10 19.71 -3.72
N PHE A 54 -13.91 19.50 -5.03
CA PHE A 54 -14.75 18.59 -5.83
C PHE A 54 -14.05 17.28 -6.19
N LEU A 55 -12.73 17.23 -6.08
CA LEU A 55 -11.92 16.20 -6.72
C LEU A 55 -10.72 15.82 -5.86
N LYS A 56 -10.49 14.53 -5.67
CA LYS A 56 -9.27 14.03 -5.03
C LYS A 56 -8.50 13.14 -6.00
N PHE A 57 -7.31 13.57 -6.38
CA PHE A 57 -6.34 12.77 -7.11
C PHE A 57 -5.52 11.93 -6.15
N LEU A 58 -5.48 10.62 -6.39
CA LEU A 58 -4.72 9.65 -5.62
C LEU A 58 -3.83 8.83 -6.54
N ASP A 59 -2.63 8.49 -6.06
CA ASP A 59 -1.75 7.54 -6.73
C ASP A 59 -1.97 6.14 -6.17
N ILE A 60 -2.45 5.21 -7.01
CA ILE A 60 -2.73 3.82 -6.61
C ILE A 60 -1.49 3.10 -6.11
N THR A 61 -0.28 3.54 -6.49
CA THR A 61 0.97 2.94 -6.00
C THR A 61 1.14 3.04 -4.48
N ASN A 62 0.46 4.00 -3.83
CA ASN A 62 0.42 4.12 -2.37
C ASN A 62 -0.48 3.07 -1.70
N PHE A 63 -1.25 2.32 -2.49
CA PHE A 63 -2.18 1.28 -2.04
C PHE A 63 -1.74 -0.13 -2.46
N ILE A 64 -0.53 -0.27 -2.98
CA ILE A 64 0.06 -1.56 -3.37
C ILE A 64 1.48 -1.67 -2.82
N ALA A 65 2.00 -2.89 -2.77
CA ALA A 65 3.37 -3.13 -2.31
C ALA A 65 4.40 -2.47 -3.25
N PRO A 66 5.53 -1.95 -2.73
CA PRO A 66 6.61 -1.47 -3.58
C PRO A 66 7.10 -2.53 -4.55
N GLY A 67 7.36 -2.15 -5.81
CA GLY A 67 7.85 -3.07 -6.84
C GLY A 67 6.78 -4.00 -7.44
N PHE A 68 5.50 -3.84 -7.07
CA PHE A 68 4.40 -4.51 -7.78
C PHE A 68 4.25 -3.91 -9.18
N SER A 69 4.39 -4.76 -10.19
CA SER A 69 4.08 -4.36 -11.56
C SER A 69 2.57 -4.37 -11.79
N TYR A 70 2.11 -3.64 -12.79
CA TYR A 70 0.70 -3.66 -13.20
C TYR A 70 0.18 -5.08 -13.46
N ALA A 71 0.99 -5.95 -14.08
CA ALA A 71 0.60 -7.33 -14.33
C ALA A 71 0.44 -8.14 -13.03
N LYS A 72 1.35 -7.95 -12.06
CA LYS A 72 1.23 -8.60 -10.74
C LYS A 72 0.02 -8.08 -9.97
N TYR A 73 -0.28 -6.79 -10.10
CA TYR A 73 -1.47 -6.20 -9.47
C TYR A 73 -2.76 -6.84 -10.00
N LEU A 74 -2.94 -6.90 -11.33
CA LEU A 74 -4.11 -7.55 -11.91
C LEU A 74 -4.22 -9.02 -11.51
N ALA A 75 -3.11 -9.76 -11.56
CA ALA A 75 -3.08 -11.18 -11.19
C ALA A 75 -3.47 -11.42 -9.72
N ALA A 76 -3.08 -10.52 -8.81
CA ALA A 76 -3.43 -10.62 -7.39
C ALA A 76 -4.94 -10.49 -7.12
N TYR A 77 -5.69 -9.91 -8.06
CA TYR A 77 -7.15 -9.79 -8.00
C TYR A 77 -7.85 -10.65 -9.07
N GLU A 78 -7.15 -11.66 -9.61
CA GLU A 78 -7.70 -12.59 -10.60
C GLU A 78 -8.27 -11.86 -11.83
N VAL A 79 -7.59 -10.81 -12.28
CA VAL A 79 -7.94 -10.07 -13.48
C VAL A 79 -6.92 -10.34 -14.57
N GLU A 80 -7.38 -10.68 -15.77
CA GLU A 80 -6.49 -10.92 -16.90
C GLU A 80 -5.99 -9.62 -17.53
N LYS A 81 -4.68 -9.58 -17.78
CA LYS A 81 -4.07 -8.47 -18.50
C LYS A 81 -4.40 -8.57 -19.99
N GLN A 82 -5.09 -7.56 -20.51
CA GLN A 82 -5.30 -7.43 -21.94
C GLN A 82 -4.08 -6.75 -22.58
N LYS A 83 -3.55 -7.33 -23.67
CA LYS A 83 -2.38 -6.81 -24.38
C LYS A 83 -2.83 -5.88 -25.51
N GLY A 84 -2.37 -4.63 -25.48
CA GLY A 84 -2.50 -3.67 -26.57
C GLY A 84 -1.13 -3.16 -27.01
N PHE A 85 -1.06 -2.61 -28.22
CA PHE A 85 0.14 -1.98 -28.78
C PHE A 85 -0.22 -0.61 -29.34
N PHE A 86 0.68 0.36 -29.15
CA PHE A 86 0.45 1.75 -29.55
C PHE A 86 1.77 2.41 -29.96
N PRO A 87 1.80 3.23 -31.03
CA PRO A 87 3.04 3.79 -31.57
C PRO A 87 3.44 5.08 -30.83
N TYR A 88 3.98 4.96 -29.61
CA TYR A 88 4.29 6.11 -28.76
C TYR A 88 5.24 7.13 -29.39
N GLY A 89 6.30 6.68 -30.04
CA GLY A 89 7.29 7.56 -30.65
C GLY A 89 6.75 8.32 -31.86
N TYR A 90 5.67 7.81 -32.47
CA TYR A 90 5.04 8.41 -33.63
C TYR A 90 4.14 9.60 -33.26
N ILE A 91 3.49 9.56 -32.10
CA ILE A 91 2.58 10.61 -31.64
C ILE A 91 3.39 11.80 -31.09
N THR A 92 3.74 12.73 -31.97
CA THR A 92 4.51 13.94 -31.63
C THR A 92 3.64 15.17 -31.38
N SER A 93 2.38 15.14 -31.81
CA SER A 93 1.42 16.23 -31.65
C SER A 93 -0.01 15.67 -31.55
N ILE A 94 -0.97 16.51 -31.14
CA ILE A 94 -2.36 16.07 -30.95
C ILE A 94 -3.07 15.83 -32.29
N GLU A 95 -2.70 16.58 -33.32
CA GLU A 95 -3.27 16.51 -34.67
C GLU A 95 -2.98 15.17 -35.34
N LYS A 96 -1.88 14.51 -34.98
CA LYS A 96 -1.59 13.14 -35.44
C LYS A 96 -2.66 12.13 -35.03
N LEU A 97 -3.40 12.38 -33.95
CA LEU A 97 -4.50 11.49 -33.57
C LEU A 97 -5.65 11.51 -34.57
N ASP A 98 -5.72 12.54 -35.42
CA ASP A 98 -6.78 12.69 -36.43
C ASP A 98 -6.38 12.05 -37.78
N GLU A 99 -5.17 11.48 -37.88
CA GLU A 99 -4.77 10.68 -39.05
C GLU A 99 -5.68 9.46 -39.21
N THR A 100 -6.16 9.26 -40.44
CA THR A 100 -7.20 8.27 -40.77
C THR A 100 -6.64 6.91 -41.20
N SER A 101 -5.32 6.79 -41.31
CA SER A 101 -4.64 5.56 -41.69
C SER A 101 -3.86 5.00 -40.51
N LEU A 102 -3.75 3.67 -40.46
CA LEU A 102 -2.89 3.00 -39.49
C LEU A 102 -1.41 3.22 -39.88
N PRO A 103 -0.56 3.74 -38.98
CA PRO A 103 0.85 3.95 -39.25
C PRO A 103 1.58 2.65 -39.58
N PRO A 104 2.65 2.70 -40.40
CA PRO A 104 3.46 1.52 -40.71
C PRO A 104 4.09 0.92 -39.45
N ARG A 105 4.47 -0.36 -39.51
CA ARG A 105 5.10 -1.09 -38.39
C ARG A 105 6.29 -0.35 -37.79
N ASP A 106 7.09 0.30 -38.61
CA ASP A 106 8.29 1.03 -38.18
C ASP A 106 7.95 2.19 -37.23
N ALA A 107 6.75 2.76 -37.34
CA ALA A 107 6.25 3.78 -36.42
C ALA A 107 6.01 3.24 -35.00
N PHE A 108 5.93 1.92 -34.81
CA PHE A 108 5.77 1.27 -33.50
C PHE A 108 7.10 0.99 -32.80
N TYR A 109 8.23 1.47 -33.34
CA TYR A 109 9.52 1.35 -32.69
C TYR A 109 9.53 1.93 -31.27
N SER A 110 10.00 1.15 -30.30
CA SER A 110 10.11 1.58 -28.91
C SER A 110 11.55 1.97 -28.59
N SER A 111 11.83 3.27 -28.48
CA SER A 111 13.13 3.78 -28.03
C SER A 111 13.47 3.33 -26.60
N LEU A 112 12.45 3.15 -25.75
CA LEU A 112 12.61 2.67 -24.37
C LEU A 112 13.12 1.23 -24.30
N ARG A 113 12.68 0.37 -25.23
CA ARG A 113 13.08 -1.05 -25.29
C ARG A 113 14.15 -1.31 -26.34
N ASN A 114 14.48 -0.30 -27.14
CA ASN A 114 15.33 -0.39 -28.31
C ASN A 114 14.94 -1.57 -29.21
N SER A 115 13.65 -1.70 -29.51
CA SER A 115 13.09 -2.86 -30.19
C SER A 115 11.93 -2.48 -31.12
N GLU A 116 11.86 -3.13 -32.27
CA GLU A 116 10.71 -3.11 -33.17
C GLU A 116 9.54 -3.93 -32.62
N LEU A 117 8.34 -3.64 -33.11
CA LEU A 117 7.17 -4.47 -32.88
C LEU A 117 7.25 -5.74 -33.73
N PRO A 118 7.18 -6.96 -33.14
CA PRO A 118 7.15 -8.19 -33.91
C PRO A 118 6.00 -8.21 -34.92
N VAL A 119 6.23 -8.76 -36.11
CA VAL A 119 5.27 -8.85 -37.24
C VAL A 119 3.89 -9.32 -36.76
N GLN A 120 3.85 -10.43 -36.02
CA GLN A 120 2.61 -11.03 -35.50
C GLN A 120 1.79 -10.06 -34.62
N ASN A 121 2.45 -9.20 -33.84
CA ASN A 121 1.77 -8.22 -33.01
C ASN A 121 1.24 -7.04 -33.84
N TYR A 122 1.94 -6.68 -34.92
CA TYR A 122 1.46 -5.66 -35.85
C TYR A 122 0.27 -6.17 -36.67
N ASP A 123 0.32 -7.41 -37.14
CA ASP A 123 -0.80 -8.06 -37.84
C ASP A 123 -2.06 -8.09 -36.95
N TYR A 124 -1.89 -8.34 -35.66
CA TYR A 124 -2.98 -8.24 -34.68
C TYR A 124 -3.56 -6.82 -34.59
N VAL A 125 -2.72 -5.78 -34.58
CA VAL A 125 -3.19 -4.37 -34.59
C VAL A 125 -3.95 -4.08 -35.89
N CYS A 126 -3.44 -4.50 -37.05
CA CYS A 126 -4.11 -4.37 -38.34
C CYS A 126 -5.48 -5.04 -38.36
N LYS A 127 -5.57 -6.25 -37.78
CA LYS A 127 -6.82 -6.99 -37.65
C LYS A 127 -7.81 -6.23 -36.77
N VAL A 128 -7.40 -5.82 -35.58
CA VAL A 128 -8.23 -5.07 -34.63
C VAL A 128 -8.72 -3.75 -35.21
N TRP A 129 -7.85 -3.02 -35.92
CA TRP A 129 -8.19 -1.76 -36.60
C TRP A 129 -9.37 -1.95 -37.56
N LYS A 130 -9.30 -2.98 -38.40
CA LYS A 130 -10.36 -3.32 -39.36
C LYS A 130 -11.63 -3.82 -38.68
N GLU A 131 -11.50 -4.78 -37.77
CA GLU A 131 -12.66 -5.41 -37.10
C GLU A 131 -13.42 -4.45 -36.18
N SER A 132 -12.71 -3.51 -35.54
CA SER A 132 -13.33 -2.50 -34.67
C SER A 132 -13.83 -1.28 -35.45
N GLY A 133 -13.67 -1.25 -36.78
CA GLY A 133 -14.06 -0.12 -37.62
C GLY A 133 -13.36 1.19 -37.26
N MET A 134 -12.08 1.13 -36.87
CA MET A 134 -11.32 2.33 -36.48
C MET A 134 -11.11 3.23 -37.70
N THR A 135 -11.39 4.51 -37.53
CA THR A 135 -11.30 5.52 -38.60
C THR A 135 -10.16 6.49 -38.38
N SER A 136 -9.59 6.53 -37.17
CA SER A 136 -8.53 7.46 -36.79
C SER A 136 -7.57 6.85 -35.76
N LEU A 137 -6.37 7.43 -35.66
CA LEU A 137 -5.42 7.06 -34.61
C LEU A 137 -5.96 7.33 -33.20
N ARG A 138 -6.90 8.27 -33.05
CA ARG A 138 -7.65 8.53 -31.82
C ARG A 138 -8.47 7.31 -31.39
N ASP A 139 -9.10 6.61 -32.33
CA ASP A 139 -9.87 5.39 -32.04
C ASP A 139 -8.94 4.28 -31.51
N LEU A 140 -7.77 4.13 -32.12
CA LEU A 140 -6.74 3.20 -31.65
C LEU A 140 -6.23 3.57 -30.25
N LEU A 141 -6.03 4.86 -29.97
CA LEU A 141 -5.63 5.34 -28.64
C LEU A 141 -6.71 5.03 -27.59
N ILE A 142 -7.99 5.28 -27.89
CA ILE A 142 -9.11 4.99 -27.00
C ILE A 142 -9.17 3.48 -26.72
N TRP A 143 -9.08 2.66 -27.76
CA TRP A 143 -9.05 1.20 -27.62
C TRP A 143 -7.87 0.75 -26.76
N TYR A 144 -6.66 1.23 -27.05
CA TYR A 144 -5.44 0.90 -26.32
C TYR A 144 -5.54 1.28 -24.85
N ASN A 145 -6.04 2.49 -24.55
CA ASN A 145 -6.21 2.94 -23.18
C ASN A 145 -7.26 2.10 -22.46
N ASN A 146 -8.40 1.78 -23.10
CA ASN A 146 -9.42 0.92 -22.52
C ASN A 146 -8.91 -0.49 -22.19
N LYS A 147 -7.95 -1.04 -22.96
CA LYS A 147 -7.30 -2.32 -22.66
C LYS A 147 -6.50 -2.30 -21.36
N ASN A 148 -6.00 -1.14 -20.94
CA ASN A 148 -5.36 -0.99 -19.63
C ASN A 148 -6.37 -0.54 -18.56
N THR A 149 -7.22 0.44 -18.84
CA THR A 149 -8.10 1.04 -17.82
C THR A 149 -9.19 0.10 -17.34
N ARG A 150 -9.79 -0.73 -18.21
CA ARG A 150 -10.90 -1.62 -17.80
C ARG A 150 -10.44 -2.70 -16.81
N PRO A 151 -9.39 -3.50 -17.10
CA PRO A 151 -8.88 -4.47 -16.12
C PRO A 151 -8.41 -3.80 -14.83
N PHE A 152 -7.81 -2.61 -14.95
CA PHE A 152 -7.40 -1.84 -13.78
C PHE A 152 -8.58 -1.49 -12.86
N ILE A 153 -9.67 -0.96 -13.42
CA ILE A 153 -10.87 -0.62 -12.64
C ILE A 153 -11.48 -1.87 -12.02
N GLU A 154 -11.51 -2.99 -12.75
CA GLU A 154 -12.00 -4.27 -12.21
C GLU A 154 -11.20 -4.72 -10.98
N ALA A 155 -9.87 -4.72 -11.07
CA ALA A 155 -9.00 -5.06 -9.95
C ALA A 155 -9.15 -4.06 -8.79
N LEU A 156 -9.30 -2.77 -9.09
CA LEU A 156 -9.50 -1.72 -8.10
C LEU A 156 -10.81 -1.91 -7.33
N VAL A 157 -11.90 -2.28 -8.01
CA VAL A 157 -13.19 -2.53 -7.37
C VAL A 157 -13.08 -3.69 -6.40
N LYS A 158 -12.47 -4.82 -6.80
CA LYS A 158 -12.21 -5.97 -5.91
C LYS A 158 -11.36 -5.57 -4.70
N GLN A 159 -10.34 -4.74 -4.90
CA GLN A 159 -9.52 -4.21 -3.80
C GLN A 159 -10.35 -3.32 -2.84
N CYS A 160 -11.17 -2.42 -3.38
CA CYS A 160 -12.07 -1.59 -2.57
C CYS A 160 -13.07 -2.44 -1.78
N GLU A 161 -13.61 -3.50 -2.38
CA GLU A 161 -14.52 -4.43 -1.71
C GLU A 161 -13.88 -5.10 -0.51
N PHE A 162 -12.63 -5.54 -0.62
CA PHE A 162 -11.86 -6.04 0.53
C PHE A 162 -11.79 -5.00 1.68
N TYR A 163 -11.48 -3.73 1.39
CA TYR A 163 -11.45 -2.72 2.46
C TYR A 163 -12.83 -2.41 3.04
N LYS A 164 -13.90 -2.53 2.23
CA LYS A 164 -15.28 -2.41 2.73
C LYS A 164 -15.62 -3.50 3.74
N THR A 165 -15.09 -4.73 3.61
CA THR A 165 -15.30 -5.77 4.64
C THR A 165 -14.64 -5.43 5.97
N LEU A 166 -13.63 -4.54 5.97
CA LEU A 166 -13.01 -3.96 7.17
C LEU A 166 -13.77 -2.70 7.66
N GLY A 167 -14.84 -2.33 6.96
CA GLY A 167 -15.62 -1.11 7.17
C GLY A 167 -14.80 0.16 6.93
N LEU A 168 -13.94 0.14 5.91
CA LEU A 168 -13.16 1.27 5.45
C LEU A 168 -13.51 1.59 3.99
N ASP A 169 -13.48 2.88 3.65
CA ASP A 169 -13.43 3.34 2.28
C ASP A 169 -11.96 3.58 1.89
N MET A 170 -11.40 2.67 1.10
CA MET A 170 -9.99 2.71 0.69
C MET A 170 -9.55 4.06 0.12
N LEU A 171 -10.41 4.73 -0.67
CA LEU A 171 -10.04 5.93 -1.42
C LEU A 171 -10.41 7.21 -0.65
N LYS A 172 -11.45 7.17 0.19
CA LYS A 172 -11.88 8.33 0.98
C LYS A 172 -11.09 8.45 2.29
N ASP A 173 -10.97 7.36 3.05
CA ASP A 173 -10.48 7.38 4.43
C ASP A 173 -9.00 7.73 4.56
N ALA A 174 -8.19 7.33 3.58
CA ALA A 174 -6.75 7.60 3.60
C ALA A 174 -6.20 7.93 2.20
N VAL A 175 -4.89 8.19 2.15
CA VAL A 175 -4.13 8.40 0.90
C VAL A 175 -3.10 7.29 0.64
N SER A 176 -3.08 6.25 1.49
CA SER A 176 -2.16 5.12 1.40
C SER A 176 -2.60 3.95 2.28
N VAL A 177 -2.10 2.74 2.00
CA VAL A 177 -2.33 1.54 2.83
C VAL A 177 -1.93 1.77 4.30
N PRO A 178 -0.75 2.33 4.66
CA PRO A 178 -0.42 2.57 6.06
C PRO A 178 -1.44 3.45 6.80
N GLY A 179 -2.03 4.42 6.10
CA GLY A 179 -3.12 5.24 6.67
C GLY A 179 -4.36 4.41 6.96
N LEU A 180 -4.78 3.54 6.03
CA LEU A 180 -5.90 2.62 6.22
C LEU A 180 -5.63 1.65 7.36
N THR A 181 -4.43 1.07 7.43
CA THR A 181 -4.03 0.16 8.51
C THR A 181 -4.08 0.84 9.88
N LEU A 182 -3.61 2.08 9.98
CA LEU A 182 -3.66 2.84 11.23
C LEU A 182 -5.11 3.14 11.65
N MET A 183 -5.97 3.54 10.70
CA MET A 183 -7.39 3.75 10.98
C MET A 183 -8.09 2.46 11.40
N TYR A 184 -7.81 1.36 10.70
CA TYR A 184 -8.33 0.04 11.07
C TYR A 184 -7.94 -0.34 12.49
N LEU A 185 -6.65 -0.19 12.83
CA LEU A 185 -6.12 -0.47 14.16
C LEU A 185 -6.91 0.28 15.24
N PHE A 186 -7.07 1.59 15.11
CA PHE A 186 -7.82 2.39 16.09
C PHE A 186 -9.31 2.05 16.12
N LYS A 187 -9.92 1.69 14.98
CA LYS A 187 -11.31 1.26 14.92
C LYS A 187 -11.54 -0.05 15.67
N THR A 188 -10.58 -0.96 15.61
CA THR A 188 -10.64 -2.27 16.29
C THR A 188 -10.16 -2.24 17.74
N MET A 189 -9.48 -1.17 18.16
CA MET A 189 -8.95 -1.06 19.52
C MET A 189 -10.10 -0.93 20.54
N PRO A 190 -10.09 -1.70 21.64
CA PRO A 190 -11.11 -1.56 22.67
C PRO A 190 -11.06 -0.17 23.29
N ARG A 191 -12.22 0.45 23.53
CA ARG A 191 -12.35 1.84 24.05
C ARG A 191 -11.67 2.09 25.41
N ALA A 192 -11.33 1.03 26.14
CA ALA A 192 -10.64 1.11 27.42
C ALA A 192 -9.11 1.22 27.31
N HIS A 193 -8.55 1.09 26.09
CA HIS A 193 -7.10 1.22 25.89
C HIS A 193 -6.73 2.67 25.59
N PHE A 194 -5.70 3.14 26.27
CA PHE A 194 -5.12 4.46 26.09
C PHE A 194 -3.60 4.31 25.94
N PHE A 195 -2.98 5.22 25.21
CA PHE A 195 -1.53 5.30 25.07
C PHE A 195 -1.11 6.76 25.24
N SER A 196 0.04 6.95 25.87
CA SER A 196 0.54 8.30 26.15
C SER A 196 1.42 8.78 25.00
N LEU A 197 1.12 9.99 24.50
CA LEU A 197 1.95 10.64 23.48
C LEU A 197 3.06 11.46 24.14
N ILE A 198 4.20 11.56 23.46
CA ILE A 198 5.28 12.47 23.85
C ILE A 198 4.86 13.88 23.49
N ARG A 199 4.88 14.79 24.47
CA ARG A 199 4.47 16.18 24.30
C ARG A 199 5.61 17.03 23.77
N GLU A 200 5.29 18.20 23.25
CA GLU A 200 6.26 19.13 22.69
C GLU A 200 7.35 19.54 23.71
N LYS A 201 6.98 19.80 24.97
CA LYS A 201 7.94 20.11 26.04
C LYS A 201 8.93 18.97 26.32
N ASP A 202 8.61 17.76 25.86
CA ASP A 202 9.36 16.53 26.06
C ASP A 202 9.98 16.01 24.76
N LYS A 203 10.09 16.87 23.73
CA LYS A 203 10.57 16.54 22.39
C LYS A 203 11.97 15.91 22.38
N ASP A 204 12.83 16.26 23.32
CA ASP A 204 14.15 15.64 23.50
C ASP A 204 14.05 14.11 23.66
N LEU A 205 13.01 13.60 24.33
CA LEU A 205 12.78 12.14 24.42
C LEU A 205 12.35 11.55 23.08
N HIS A 206 11.48 12.23 22.33
CA HIS A 206 11.06 11.75 21.02
C HIS A 206 12.26 11.70 20.06
N GLU A 207 13.12 12.72 20.08
CA GLU A 207 14.35 12.75 19.28
C GLU A 207 15.31 11.62 19.68
N GLU A 208 15.47 11.36 20.97
CA GLU A 208 16.35 10.29 21.46
C GLU A 208 15.82 8.90 21.06
N LEU A 209 14.52 8.64 21.24
CA LEU A 209 13.90 7.40 20.76
C LEU A 209 14.06 7.25 19.25
N ARG A 210 13.84 8.33 18.47
CA ARG A 210 14.02 8.30 17.01
C ARG A 210 15.45 7.98 16.59
N LYS A 211 16.46 8.47 17.30
CA LYS A 211 17.88 8.15 17.03
C LYS A 211 18.20 6.68 17.29
N GLN A 212 17.51 6.06 18.24
CA GLN A 212 17.74 4.67 18.63
C GLN A 212 16.93 3.67 17.80
N ILE A 213 15.94 4.12 17.01
CA ILE A 213 15.22 3.25 16.08
C ILE A 213 16.18 2.76 14.99
N VAL A 214 16.41 1.45 14.99
CA VAL A 214 17.15 0.74 13.95
C VAL A 214 16.21 -0.12 13.11
N GLY A 215 16.56 -0.34 11.85
CA GLY A 215 15.83 -1.24 10.96
C GLY A 215 16.11 -2.71 11.26
N GLY A 216 15.61 -3.60 10.39
CA GLY A 216 15.93 -5.02 10.47
C GLY A 216 17.43 -5.30 10.30
N PRO A 217 18.02 -6.20 11.11
CA PRO A 217 19.43 -6.55 10.97
C PRO A 217 19.67 -7.28 9.65
N SER A 218 20.61 -6.79 8.84
CA SER A 218 21.04 -7.43 7.59
C SER A 218 22.53 -7.71 7.67
N ILE A 219 22.89 -8.95 8.00
CA ILE A 219 24.27 -9.36 8.28
C ILE A 219 24.67 -10.46 7.29
N ILE A 220 25.80 -10.27 6.62
CA ILE A 220 26.41 -11.26 5.72
C ILE A 220 27.68 -11.77 6.38
N PHE A 221 27.66 -13.00 6.88
CA PHE A 221 28.85 -13.62 7.50
C PHE A 221 29.86 -14.07 6.46
N HIS A 222 29.39 -14.67 5.36
CA HIS A 222 30.22 -15.05 4.22
C HIS A 222 29.46 -14.78 2.92
N ARG A 223 30.19 -14.36 1.88
CA ARG A 223 29.61 -14.05 0.56
C ARG A 223 29.33 -15.28 -0.29
N TYR A 224 30.02 -16.39 -0.01
CA TYR A 224 29.96 -17.59 -0.81
C TYR A 224 30.12 -18.83 0.07
N HIS A 225 29.27 -19.81 -0.17
CA HIS A 225 29.39 -21.14 0.40
C HIS A 225 29.16 -22.17 -0.71
N GLU A 226 30.01 -23.19 -0.72
CA GLU A 226 29.93 -24.29 -1.66
C GLU A 226 29.95 -25.61 -0.91
N LYS A 227 29.06 -26.50 -1.34
CA LYS A 227 28.92 -27.83 -0.79
C LYS A 227 30.24 -28.58 -0.95
N TRP A 228 30.69 -29.23 0.12
CA TRP A 228 31.94 -29.98 0.25
C TRP A 228 33.24 -29.15 0.19
N ILE A 229 33.18 -27.88 -0.20
CA ILE A 229 34.35 -27.00 -0.27
C ILE A 229 34.42 -26.09 0.95
N THR A 230 33.38 -25.30 1.20
CA THR A 230 33.42 -24.32 2.29
C THR A 230 33.36 -25.01 3.64
N LYS A 231 34.25 -24.61 4.56
CA LYS A 231 34.36 -25.17 5.90
C LYS A 231 33.48 -24.39 6.88
N LEU A 232 32.71 -25.09 7.70
CA LEU A 232 31.91 -24.52 8.79
C LEU A 232 32.85 -24.06 9.91
N ARG A 233 32.69 -22.84 10.45
CA ARG A 233 33.54 -22.32 11.55
C ARG A 233 35.05 -22.31 11.21
N TRP A 234 35.39 -21.80 10.02
CA TRP A 234 36.78 -21.64 9.55
C TRP A 234 37.47 -22.96 9.18
N GLU A 235 38.80 -22.92 8.98
CA GLU A 235 39.60 -23.98 8.34
C GLU A 235 39.55 -25.34 9.06
N SER A 236 39.31 -25.35 10.37
CA SER A 236 39.31 -26.58 11.19
C SER A 236 37.98 -27.34 11.20
N GLY A 237 36.91 -26.81 10.61
CA GLY A 237 35.59 -27.43 10.71
C GLY A 237 35.20 -28.35 9.56
N LYS A 238 34.01 -28.96 9.68
CA LYS A 238 33.46 -29.86 8.66
C LYS A 238 33.05 -29.07 7.41
N ALA A 239 33.14 -29.72 6.25
CA ALA A 239 32.66 -29.10 5.01
C ALA A 239 31.13 -28.98 5.02
N VAL A 240 30.61 -27.88 4.47
CA VAL A 240 29.18 -27.64 4.27
C VAL A 240 28.58 -28.76 3.43
N GLN A 241 27.43 -29.32 3.84
CA GLN A 241 26.76 -30.38 3.10
C GLN A 241 25.44 -29.94 2.46
N SER A 242 24.81 -28.91 3.02
CA SER A 242 23.55 -28.36 2.57
C SER A 242 23.44 -26.90 3.00
N LEU A 243 22.68 -26.11 2.23
CA LEU A 243 22.29 -24.75 2.58
C LEU A 243 20.79 -24.77 2.86
N VAL A 244 20.39 -24.19 3.99
CA VAL A 244 18.99 -24.10 4.40
C VAL A 244 18.69 -22.63 4.69
N GLY A 245 17.61 -22.11 4.11
CA GLY A 245 17.09 -20.79 4.39
C GLY A 245 15.86 -20.89 5.29
N TYR A 246 15.81 -20.07 6.34
CA TYR A 246 14.65 -19.92 7.20
C TYR A 246 14.14 -18.48 7.06
N ASP A 247 12.83 -18.33 7.05
CA ASP A 247 12.15 -17.03 7.07
C ASP A 247 11.10 -17.04 8.18
N ALA A 248 10.96 -15.91 8.87
CA ALA A 248 10.01 -15.77 9.97
C ALA A 248 8.67 -15.25 9.42
N ASN A 249 7.62 -16.05 9.56
CA ASN A 249 6.26 -15.63 9.19
C ASN A 249 5.84 -14.39 9.98
N SER A 250 5.61 -13.28 9.26
CA SER A 250 5.05 -12.04 9.84
C SER A 250 5.81 -11.50 11.07
N PHE A 251 7.14 -11.50 11.02
CA PHE A 251 8.01 -11.14 12.16
C PHE A 251 7.59 -9.86 12.92
N TYR A 252 7.28 -8.77 12.21
CA TYR A 252 6.86 -7.53 12.86
C TYR A 252 5.46 -7.60 13.48
N LEU A 253 4.53 -8.40 12.95
CA LEU A 253 3.22 -8.60 13.58
C LEU A 253 3.37 -9.39 14.88
N TRP A 254 4.23 -10.41 14.89
CA TRP A 254 4.59 -11.13 16.12
C TRP A 254 5.26 -10.19 17.14
N ALA A 255 6.16 -9.31 16.69
CA ALA A 255 6.82 -8.34 17.57
C ALA A 255 5.82 -7.34 18.19
N ILE A 256 4.82 -6.88 17.41
CA ILE A 256 3.76 -5.98 17.90
C ILE A 256 2.85 -6.69 18.92
N SER A 257 2.71 -8.02 18.85
CA SER A 257 1.94 -8.78 19.86
C SER A 257 2.71 -9.04 21.15
N GLN A 258 3.98 -8.61 21.26
CA GLN A 258 4.74 -8.66 22.50
C GLN A 258 4.47 -7.43 23.37
N GLU A 259 4.96 -7.45 24.62
CA GLU A 259 4.90 -6.28 25.50
C GLU A 259 5.69 -5.11 24.88
N ILE A 260 5.02 -3.96 24.77
CA ILE A 260 5.57 -2.73 24.19
C ILE A 260 5.33 -1.54 25.14
N PRO A 261 6.20 -0.52 25.13
CA PRO A 261 6.06 0.63 26.02
C PRO A 261 4.87 1.51 25.61
N THR A 262 3.88 1.65 26.50
CA THR A 262 2.65 2.45 26.27
C THR A 262 2.46 3.60 27.26
N GLU A 263 3.27 3.63 28.32
CA GLU A 263 3.08 4.49 29.49
C GLU A 263 3.85 5.82 29.43
N HIS A 264 3.49 6.72 30.35
CA HIS A 264 4.23 7.97 30.52
C HIS A 264 5.69 7.71 30.92
N PRO A 265 6.67 8.30 30.22
CA PRO A 265 8.07 8.07 30.54
C PRO A 265 8.44 8.69 31.89
N VAL A 266 9.36 8.02 32.60
CA VAL A 266 10.02 8.54 33.80
C VAL A 266 11.45 8.92 33.41
N ARG A 267 11.82 10.18 33.59
CA ARG A 267 13.18 10.65 33.29
C ARG A 267 14.10 10.40 34.47
N ARG A 268 15.33 10.03 34.18
CA ARG A 268 16.43 9.96 35.14
C ARG A 268 17.65 10.56 34.46
N ARG A 269 18.26 11.55 35.09
CA ARG A 269 19.34 12.35 34.49
C ARG A 269 20.57 12.29 35.40
N LYS A 270 21.76 12.52 34.85
CA LYS A 270 22.96 12.51 35.69
C LYS A 270 23.02 13.74 36.60
N GLU A 271 22.51 14.86 36.10
CA GLU A 271 22.50 16.17 36.76
C GLU A 271 21.67 16.19 38.05
N ASN A 272 20.76 15.22 38.23
CA ASN A 272 19.90 15.09 39.39
C ASN A 272 20.15 13.78 40.18
N ASP A 273 21.33 13.17 40.04
CA ASP A 273 21.68 11.89 40.65
C ASP A 273 20.69 10.75 40.31
N PHE A 274 20.18 10.74 39.07
CA PHE A 274 19.22 9.77 38.55
C PHE A 274 17.90 9.69 39.33
N GLN A 275 17.54 10.75 40.05
CA GLN A 275 16.24 10.85 40.71
C GLN A 275 15.10 10.81 39.68
N PRO A 276 14.00 10.09 39.99
CA PRO A 276 12.91 9.90 39.04
C PRO A 276 12.08 11.18 38.84
N GLU A 277 12.11 11.71 37.63
CA GLU A 277 11.32 12.86 37.21
C GLU A 277 10.07 12.38 36.46
N GLY A 278 8.93 12.40 37.16
CA GLY A 278 7.63 12.15 36.56
C GLY A 278 7.19 13.35 35.71
N ILE A 279 7.08 13.15 34.40
CA ILE A 279 6.93 14.26 33.45
C ILE A 279 5.49 14.77 33.36
N ASP A 280 4.51 13.91 33.70
CA ASP A 280 3.09 14.17 33.44
C ASP A 280 2.16 13.78 34.59
N ARG A 281 2.05 14.64 35.61
CA ARG A 281 1.07 14.41 36.70
C ARG A 281 -0.37 14.43 36.16
N TYR A 282 -0.71 15.43 35.36
CA TYR A 282 -2.07 15.62 34.86
C TYR A 282 -2.45 14.61 33.78
N GLY A 283 -1.57 14.25 32.85
CA GLY A 283 -1.84 13.18 31.88
C GLY A 283 -2.06 11.83 32.56
N ARG A 284 -1.28 11.50 33.60
CA ARG A 284 -1.52 10.30 34.42
C ARG A 284 -2.88 10.33 35.12
N LEU A 285 -3.30 11.47 35.66
CA LEU A 285 -4.63 11.64 36.25
C LEU A 285 -5.74 11.51 35.21
N SER A 286 -5.59 12.18 34.06
CA SER A 286 -6.55 12.11 32.95
C SER A 286 -6.69 10.69 32.42
N ARG A 287 -5.59 9.95 32.25
CA ARG A 287 -5.61 8.54 31.86
C ARG A 287 -6.37 7.70 32.88
N LYS A 288 -6.04 7.79 34.17
CA LYS A 288 -6.74 7.07 35.24
C LYS A 288 -8.24 7.39 35.26
N TRP A 289 -8.59 8.64 35.00
CA TRP A 289 -9.99 9.05 34.86
C TRP A 289 -10.64 8.42 33.62
N LEU A 290 -9.97 8.40 32.47
CA LEU A 290 -10.47 7.78 31.25
C LEU A 290 -10.65 6.26 31.39
N GLU A 291 -9.72 5.56 32.05
CA GLU A 291 -9.84 4.15 32.41
C GLU A 291 -11.05 3.91 33.33
N TRP A 292 -11.23 4.78 34.33
CA TRP A 292 -12.40 4.73 35.21
C TRP A 292 -13.72 5.01 34.48
N VAL A 293 -13.75 5.95 33.54
CA VAL A 293 -14.93 6.23 32.71
C VAL A 293 -15.24 5.04 31.79
N ALA A 294 -14.21 4.45 31.18
CA ALA A 294 -14.36 3.29 30.30
C ALA A 294 -14.93 2.08 31.05
N THR A 295 -14.45 1.83 32.28
CA THR A 295 -14.94 0.74 33.14
C THR A 295 -16.35 0.98 33.67
N ARG A 296 -16.82 2.24 33.81
CA ARG A 296 -18.21 2.55 34.20
C ARG A 296 -19.24 2.43 33.09
N LYS A 297 -18.84 2.71 31.84
CA LYS A 297 -19.76 2.67 30.68
C LYS A 297 -19.91 1.28 30.05
N ILE A 298 -19.07 0.34 30.44
CA ILE A 298 -19.17 -1.07 30.06
C ILE A 298 -19.83 -1.78 31.26
N PRO A 299 -21.09 -2.25 31.16
CA PRO A 299 -21.63 -3.10 32.23
C PRO A 299 -20.71 -4.30 32.42
N PRO A 300 -20.56 -4.83 33.65
CA PRO A 300 -19.77 -6.03 33.90
C PRO A 300 -20.49 -7.22 33.25
N PHE A 301 -20.33 -7.41 31.95
CA PHE A 301 -20.78 -8.61 31.30
C PHE A 301 -19.70 -9.67 31.50
N ALA A 302 -20.09 -10.69 32.25
CA ALA A 302 -19.43 -11.95 32.54
C ALA A 302 -18.13 -12.18 31.75
N ILE A 303 -17.01 -12.21 32.48
CA ILE A 303 -15.97 -13.17 32.17
C ILE A 303 -16.66 -14.53 32.28
N SER A 304 -17.24 -15.01 31.18
CA SER A 304 -17.64 -16.40 31.08
C SER A 304 -16.36 -17.20 31.24
N SER A 305 -16.33 -18.04 32.26
CA SER A 305 -15.26 -18.96 32.63
C SER A 305 -15.00 -20.06 31.59
N THR A 306 -15.26 -19.82 30.30
CA THR A 306 -15.09 -20.79 29.22
C THR A 306 -13.71 -20.80 28.57
N LEU A 307 -12.76 -19.98 29.03
CA LEU A 307 -11.38 -20.00 28.51
C LEU A 307 -10.32 -20.55 29.48
N GLU A 308 -10.70 -21.01 30.68
CA GLU A 308 -9.77 -21.63 31.65
C GLU A 308 -9.83 -23.17 31.71
N LYS A 309 -10.49 -23.87 30.77
CA LYS A 309 -10.57 -25.34 30.80
C LYS A 309 -10.20 -26.07 29.51
N ASN A 310 -9.36 -25.51 28.65
CA ASN A 310 -8.71 -26.28 27.57
C ASN A 310 -7.18 -26.12 27.54
N SER A 311 -6.54 -26.05 28.72
CA SER A 311 -5.10 -26.28 28.88
C SER A 311 -4.80 -27.76 29.11
N SER A 312 -5.22 -28.63 28.19
CA SER A 312 -4.66 -29.98 28.06
C SER A 312 -5.00 -30.58 26.70
N VAL A 313 -4.31 -30.16 25.65
CA VAL A 313 -4.18 -30.99 24.44
C VAL A 313 -2.71 -31.00 24.06
N GLN A 314 -2.06 -32.12 24.34
CA GLN A 314 -0.82 -32.52 23.68
C GLN A 314 -1.10 -32.58 22.18
N GLY A 315 -0.54 -31.64 21.42
CA GLY A 315 -0.57 -31.67 19.97
C GLY A 315 0.46 -32.65 19.43
N THR A 316 0.04 -33.88 19.20
CA THR A 316 0.72 -34.85 18.33
C THR A 316 0.71 -34.32 16.90
N LEU A 317 1.87 -34.28 16.25
CA LEU A 317 2.02 -34.08 14.81
C LEU A 317 1.26 -35.19 14.07
N VAL A 318 0.24 -34.82 13.29
CA VAL A 318 -0.38 -35.73 12.31
C VAL A 318 -0.44 -35.01 10.96
N SER A 319 0.29 -35.56 10.01
CA SER A 319 0.20 -35.29 8.57
C SER A 319 -1.20 -35.62 8.07
N MET A 320 -1.79 -34.78 7.21
CA MET A 320 -3.02 -35.13 6.49
C MET A 320 -2.82 -34.98 4.98
N ASP A 321 -2.46 -36.09 4.36
CA ASP A 321 -2.95 -36.46 3.03
C ASP A 321 -4.46 -36.74 3.11
N GLY A 322 -5.21 -36.38 2.05
CA GLY A 322 -6.52 -36.99 1.75
C GLY A 322 -7.78 -36.24 2.22
N MET A 323 -8.27 -35.34 1.36
CA MET A 323 -9.65 -35.29 0.81
C MET A 323 -10.84 -35.69 1.71
N GLN A 324 -11.79 -34.77 1.95
CA GLN A 324 -13.19 -34.87 1.48
C GLN A 324 -14.03 -33.64 1.88
N THR A 325 -14.88 -33.24 0.95
CA THR A 325 -15.87 -32.15 0.98
C THR A 325 -17.08 -32.49 1.85
N THR A 326 -17.56 -31.52 2.63
CA THR A 326 -18.97 -31.44 3.06
C THR A 326 -19.42 -29.99 3.10
N GLU A 327 -20.47 -29.71 2.32
CA GLU A 327 -21.22 -28.46 2.29
C GLU A 327 -21.84 -28.14 3.65
N LEU A 328 -21.80 -26.87 4.06
CA LEU A 328 -22.66 -26.33 5.11
C LEU A 328 -23.33 -25.06 4.56
N SER A 329 -24.58 -25.22 4.18
CA SER A 329 -25.52 -24.16 3.83
C SER A 329 -25.77 -23.26 5.05
N ILE A 330 -25.57 -21.95 4.90
CA ILE A 330 -26.06 -20.95 5.85
C ILE A 330 -27.13 -20.12 5.15
N SER A 331 -28.34 -20.21 5.68
CA SER A 331 -29.54 -19.50 5.25
C SER A 331 -29.44 -18.00 5.53
N PHE A 332 -29.78 -17.20 4.51
CA PHE A 332 -29.95 -15.76 4.59
C PHE A 332 -31.17 -15.39 5.44
N MET A 333 -31.01 -14.43 6.35
CA MET A 333 -32.13 -13.67 6.91
C MET A 333 -32.18 -12.31 6.22
N ASP A 334 -33.25 -12.12 5.46
CA ASP A 334 -33.64 -10.84 4.85
C ASP A 334 -33.86 -9.77 5.92
N VAL A 335 -33.21 -8.62 5.73
CA VAL A 335 -33.68 -7.34 6.27
C VAL A 335 -33.73 -6.36 5.12
N SER A 336 -34.92 -6.23 4.54
CA SER A 336 -35.25 -5.25 3.52
C SER A 336 -35.45 -3.85 4.12
N PHE A 337 -35.09 -2.85 3.31
CA PHE A 337 -35.31 -1.39 3.41
C PHE A 337 -34.26 -0.56 4.17
N MET A 338 -33.40 0.15 3.41
CA MET A 338 -33.75 1.51 2.95
C MET A 338 -32.97 1.91 1.69
N ASP A 339 -33.70 2.57 0.80
CA ASP A 339 -33.28 3.24 -0.42
C ASP A 339 -32.34 4.42 -0.10
N THR A 340 -31.19 4.48 -0.76
CA THR A 340 -30.44 5.73 -0.94
C THR A 340 -30.06 5.84 -2.40
N SER A 341 -30.88 6.61 -3.11
CA SER A 341 -30.65 7.19 -4.42
C SER A 341 -29.19 7.64 -4.65
N ALA A 342 -28.54 6.96 -5.59
CA ALA A 342 -27.56 7.44 -6.57
C ALA A 342 -26.69 8.67 -6.23
N ILE A 343 -25.39 8.44 -6.03
CA ILE A 343 -24.27 9.00 -6.82
C ILE A 343 -23.22 7.89 -6.94
N ARG A 344 -22.90 7.43 -8.17
CA ARG A 344 -21.81 6.49 -8.40
C ARG A 344 -20.50 7.29 -8.41
N PRO A 345 -19.46 6.94 -7.64
CA PRO A 345 -18.19 7.64 -7.71
C PRO A 345 -17.65 7.55 -9.15
N ARG A 346 -17.53 8.69 -9.83
CA ARG A 346 -16.90 8.76 -11.14
C ARG A 346 -15.38 8.68 -10.96
N VAL A 347 -14.86 7.46 -11.03
CA VAL A 347 -13.41 7.24 -11.08
C VAL A 347 -12.91 7.65 -12.46
N VAL A 348 -12.34 8.85 -12.56
CA VAL A 348 -11.61 9.27 -13.75
C VAL A 348 -10.16 8.83 -13.59
N VAL A 349 -9.79 7.82 -14.39
CA VAL A 349 -8.43 7.32 -14.49
C VAL A 349 -7.66 8.20 -15.48
N MET A 350 -6.69 8.97 -14.97
CA MET A 350 -5.81 9.76 -15.83
C MET A 350 -4.53 8.98 -16.12
N LEU A 351 -4.40 8.51 -17.37
CA LEU A 351 -3.17 7.88 -17.87
C LEU A 351 -2.28 8.95 -18.52
N THR A 352 -1.10 9.19 -17.95
CA THR A 352 -0.09 10.03 -18.60
C THR A 352 0.70 9.21 -19.61
N LEU A 353 0.81 9.70 -20.86
CA LEU A 353 1.75 9.17 -21.83
C LEU A 353 3.18 9.28 -21.24
N PRO A 354 4.01 8.22 -21.32
CA PRO A 354 5.38 8.30 -20.83
C PRO A 354 6.15 9.32 -21.68
N THR A 355 6.40 10.50 -21.12
CA THR A 355 7.32 11.47 -21.71
C THR A 355 8.74 11.07 -21.34
N GLY A 356 9.54 10.71 -22.35
CA GLY A 356 10.94 10.39 -22.17
C GLY A 356 11.69 11.61 -21.63
N ARG A 357 12.13 11.57 -20.37
CA ARG A 357 13.16 12.50 -19.89
C ARG A 357 14.51 12.07 -20.46
N VAL A 358 15.03 12.84 -21.40
CA VAL A 358 16.45 12.77 -21.78
C VAL A 358 17.27 13.19 -20.56
N SER A 359 17.92 12.24 -19.92
CA SER A 359 18.97 12.52 -18.93
C SER A 359 20.12 13.22 -19.66
N LYS A 360 20.34 14.52 -19.38
CA LYS A 360 21.62 15.16 -19.72
C LYS A 360 22.68 14.51 -18.83
N ASN A 361 23.49 13.62 -19.40
CA ASN A 361 24.70 13.12 -18.77
C ASN A 361 25.65 14.29 -18.47
N SER A 362 25.71 14.74 -17.22
CA SER A 362 26.82 15.57 -16.75
C SER A 362 28.02 14.66 -16.56
N ALA A 363 28.97 14.72 -17.48
CA ALA A 363 30.26 14.06 -17.35
C ALA A 363 30.94 14.48 -16.04
N ARG A 364 31.12 13.54 -15.11
CA ARG A 364 31.98 13.74 -13.93
C ARG A 364 33.43 13.69 -14.41
N ARG A 365 34.19 14.76 -14.12
CA ARG A 365 35.65 14.78 -14.25
C ARG A 365 36.27 13.68 -13.37
N PRO A 366 37.32 12.99 -13.84
CA PRO A 366 38.11 12.13 -12.97
C PRO A 366 38.85 12.99 -11.94
N LEU A 367 38.72 12.63 -10.66
CA LEU A 367 39.56 13.16 -9.59
C LEU A 367 40.95 12.52 -9.72
N LYS A 368 41.97 13.37 -9.67
CA LYS A 368 43.38 12.98 -9.51
C LYS A 368 43.62 12.40 -8.12
#